data_AF-A0A402AL25-F1
#
_entry.id   AF-A0A402AL25-F1
#
_cell.length_a   1.000
_cell.length_b   1.000
_cell.length_c   1.000
_cell.angle_alpha   90.00
_cell.angle_beta   90.00
_cell.angle_gamma   90.00
#
_symmetry.space_group_name_H-M   'P 1'
#
loop_
_entity.id
_entity.type
_entity.pdbx_description
1 polymer ?
#
loop_
_entity_poly.entity_id
_entity_poly.type
_entity_poly.pdbx_seq_one_letter_code
_entity_poly.pdbx_strand_id
1 'polypeptide(L)'
;MKQFYTICGGISLFNGPDGEYSPLIIVPPTCCVLANPVIIGETVEDDITASWYIIGDDTGSDYLTIDFSKERFGRCYDSFHETHGLSGDCPVIATSFTDLLSRLYNNEGQYWYWLRPDFVPLGDAYDM
;
A
#
# COMPACT_ATOMS: atom_id res chain seq x y z
N MET A 1 0.63 -10.04 9.23
CA MET A 1 0.86 -8.66 9.72
C MET A 1 1.27 -8.59 11.19
N LYS A 2 0.49 -9.10 12.17
CA LYS A 2 0.88 -9.06 13.60
C LYS A 2 2.28 -9.64 13.90
N GLN A 3 2.60 -10.80 13.34
CA GLN A 3 3.92 -11.42 13.52
C GLN A 3 5.04 -10.56 12.92
N PHE A 4 4.85 -10.03 11.71
CA PHE A 4 5.79 -9.09 11.09
C PHE A 4 6.07 -7.90 12.00
N TYR A 5 5.03 -7.23 12.50
CA TYR A 5 5.22 -6.08 13.38
C TYR A 5 5.81 -6.42 14.74
N THR A 6 5.55 -7.62 15.27
CA THR A 6 6.18 -8.10 16.51
C THR A 6 7.69 -8.28 16.33
N ILE A 7 8.13 -8.70 15.14
CA ILE A 7 9.54 -8.97 14.84
C ILE A 7 10.27 -7.70 14.40
N CYS A 8 9.66 -6.92 13.50
CA CYS A 8 10.32 -5.82 12.81
C CYS A 8 9.94 -4.44 13.37
N GLY A 9 8.71 -4.27 13.87
CA GLY A 9 8.18 -2.95 14.27
C GLY A 9 7.96 -1.96 13.13
N GLY A 10 8.04 -2.41 11.88
CA GLY A 10 8.19 -1.58 10.67
C GLY A 10 9.50 -1.95 9.96
N ILE A 11 9.69 -1.54 8.72
CA ILE A 11 10.97 -1.75 8.02
C ILE A 11 11.16 -0.75 6.89
N SER A 12 12.41 -0.33 6.67
CA SER A 12 12.82 0.34 5.43
C SER A 12 13.43 -0.73 4.52
N LEU A 13 12.79 -1.01 3.39
CA LEU A 13 13.28 -1.99 2.43
C LEU A 13 14.32 -1.35 1.51
N PHE A 14 15.41 -2.08 1.25
CA PHE A 14 16.42 -1.75 0.23
C PHE A 14 17.07 -0.36 0.35
N ASN A 15 17.55 -0.01 1.55
CA ASN A 15 18.42 1.16 1.76
C ASN A 15 19.80 0.92 1.11
N GLY A 16 19.89 1.05 -0.22
CA GLY A 16 21.14 0.97 -0.97
C GLY A 16 22.03 2.21 -0.75
N PRO A 17 23.35 2.07 -0.89
CA PRO A 17 24.31 3.15 -0.61
C PRO A 17 24.21 4.37 -1.53
N ASP A 18 23.42 4.31 -2.62
CA ASP A 18 23.47 5.31 -3.69
C ASP A 18 22.17 6.09 -3.92
N GLY A 19 21.13 5.89 -3.09
CA GLY A 19 19.95 6.79 -3.04
C GLY A 19 19.20 7.00 -4.36
N GLU A 20 19.37 6.10 -5.33
CA GLU A 20 18.83 6.26 -6.69
C GLU A 20 17.29 6.11 -6.72
N TYR A 21 16.71 5.50 -5.67
CA TYR A 21 15.27 5.36 -5.47
C TYR A 21 14.89 5.70 -4.02
N SER A 22 13.69 6.27 -3.84
CA SER A 22 13.11 6.51 -2.51
C SER A 22 12.96 5.17 -1.76
N PRO A 23 13.33 5.10 -0.47
CA PRO A 23 13.16 3.90 0.31
C PRO A 23 11.67 3.59 0.47
N LEU A 24 11.28 2.34 0.22
CA LEU A 24 9.94 1.90 0.56
C LEU A 24 9.89 1.55 2.04
N ILE A 25 9.08 2.31 2.79
CA ILE A 25 8.91 2.11 4.22
C ILE A 25 7.61 1.35 4.44
N ILE A 26 7.69 0.19 5.10
CA ILE A 26 6.52 -0.37 5.78
C ILE A 26 6.44 0.31 7.15
N VAL A 27 5.42 1.14 7.33
CA VAL A 27 5.30 2.02 8.48
C VAL A 27 5.17 1.24 9.79
N PRO A 28 5.60 1.80 10.93
CA PRO A 28 5.39 1.14 12.22
C PRO A 28 3.90 1.00 12.56
N PRO A 29 3.51 0.10 13.48
CA PRO A 29 2.11 -0.10 13.87
C PRO A 29 1.39 1.16 14.32
N THR A 30 2.10 2.10 14.94
CA THR A 30 1.56 3.40 15.39
C THR A 30 1.15 4.32 14.26
N CYS A 31 1.64 4.07 13.05
CA CYS A 31 1.32 4.79 11.82
C CYS A 31 0.36 3.99 10.93
N CYS A 32 -0.06 2.79 11.34
CA CYS A 32 -1.09 2.01 10.67
C CYS A 32 -2.47 2.57 11.03
N VAL A 33 -2.83 3.69 10.42
CA VAL A 33 -4.06 4.46 10.67
C VAL A 33 -4.96 4.45 9.44
N LEU A 34 -6.21 4.88 9.59
CA LEU A 34 -7.16 5.01 8.48
C LEU A 34 -6.58 5.90 7.37
N ALA A 35 -6.72 5.44 6.13
CA ALA A 35 -6.16 6.12 4.96
C ALA A 35 -6.90 7.42 4.64
N ASN A 36 -8.23 7.39 4.57
CA ASN A 36 -9.02 8.53 4.09
C ASN A 36 -8.73 9.84 4.86
N PRO A 37 -8.69 9.87 6.21
CA PRO A 37 -8.39 11.10 6.94
C PRO A 37 -6.99 11.66 6.68
N VAL A 38 -6.05 10.81 6.28
CA VAL A 38 -4.67 11.21 5.98
C VAL A 38 -4.53 11.71 4.54
N ILE A 39 -5.14 11.00 3.58
CA ILE A 39 -4.94 11.24 2.14
C ILE A 39 -5.89 12.34 1.62
N ILE A 40 -7.15 12.33 2.06
CA ILE A 40 -8.19 13.24 1.56
C ILE A 40 -8.84 14.11 2.65
N GLY A 41 -8.50 13.88 3.92
CA GLY A 41 -8.96 14.72 5.04
C GLY A 41 -10.36 14.40 5.58
N GLU A 42 -11.01 13.36 5.07
CA GLU A 42 -12.37 12.94 5.43
C GLU A 42 -12.42 11.43 5.70
N THR A 43 -13.44 10.92 6.41
CA THR A 43 -13.56 9.47 6.68
C THR A 43 -14.27 8.69 5.57
N VAL A 44 -15.27 9.29 4.91
CA VAL A 44 -16.07 8.70 3.82
C VAL A 44 -16.59 7.29 4.15
N GLU A 45 -17.42 7.17 5.20
CA GLU A 45 -17.85 5.88 5.77
C GLU A 45 -18.62 4.95 4.82
N ASP A 46 -19.25 5.51 3.78
CA ASP A 46 -20.06 4.77 2.81
C ASP A 46 -19.25 4.15 1.66
N ASP A 47 -17.94 4.43 1.58
CA ASP A 47 -17.05 3.91 0.53
C ASP A 47 -16.20 2.72 1.02
N ILE A 48 -15.76 1.86 0.11
CA ILE A 48 -14.91 0.70 0.44
C ILE A 48 -13.60 1.11 1.14
N THR A 49 -13.09 2.30 0.81
CA THR A 49 -11.87 2.90 1.39
C THR A 49 -12.00 3.22 2.88
N ALA A 50 -13.21 3.29 3.44
CA ALA A 50 -13.43 3.50 4.88
C ALA A 50 -12.77 2.42 5.76
N SER A 51 -12.46 1.27 5.18
CA SER A 51 -11.80 0.14 5.82
C SER A 51 -10.30 0.04 5.52
N TRP A 52 -9.72 1.03 4.84
CA TRP A 52 -8.35 1.01 4.37
C TRP A 52 -7.41 1.70 5.35
N TYR A 53 -6.25 1.11 5.53
CA TYR A 53 -5.23 1.57 6.48
C TYR A 53 -3.90 1.75 5.76
N ILE A 54 -3.17 2.80 6.13
CA ILE A 54 -1.81 3.04 5.66
C ILE A 54 -0.90 1.94 6.21
N ILE A 55 -0.13 1.32 5.33
CA ILE A 55 0.89 0.32 5.68
C ILE A 55 2.26 0.64 5.12
N GLY A 56 2.34 1.57 4.18
CA GLY A 56 3.60 2.07 3.66
C GLY A 56 3.53 3.54 3.28
N ASP A 57 4.70 4.14 3.25
CA ASP A 57 4.94 5.55 2.97
C ASP A 57 6.29 5.64 2.23
N ASP A 58 6.38 6.49 1.22
CA ASP A 58 7.60 6.73 0.45
C ASP A 58 8.28 8.06 0.82
N THR A 59 7.77 8.75 1.85
CA THR A 59 8.13 10.10 2.32
C THR A 59 7.76 11.24 1.37
N GLY A 60 7.10 10.94 0.26
CA GLY A 60 6.71 11.83 -0.84
C GLY A 60 5.21 12.13 -0.91
N SER A 61 4.40 11.59 0.01
CA SER A 61 2.91 11.62 0.02
C SER A 61 2.26 10.50 -0.80
N ASP A 62 3.03 9.50 -1.24
CA ASP A 62 2.49 8.27 -1.83
C ASP A 62 2.36 7.21 -0.74
N TYR A 63 1.14 6.69 -0.56
CA TYR A 63 0.84 5.72 0.47
C TYR A 63 0.54 4.36 -0.12
N LEU A 64 0.99 3.32 0.61
CA LEU A 64 0.46 1.98 0.43
C LEU A 64 -0.66 1.76 1.43
N THR A 65 -1.80 1.27 0.95
CA THR A 65 -2.92 0.93 1.82
C THR A 65 -3.23 -0.55 1.80
N ILE A 66 -3.82 -1.03 2.90
CA ILE A 66 -4.41 -2.36 3.02
C ILE A 66 -5.85 -2.25 3.46
N ASP A 67 -6.69 -3.11 2.91
CA ASP A 67 -8.09 -3.20 3.27
C ASP A 67 -8.34 -4.23 4.37
N PHE A 68 -8.83 -3.79 5.54
CA PHE A 68 -9.15 -4.69 6.65
C PHE A 68 -10.61 -5.18 6.68
N SER A 69 -11.42 -4.86 5.67
CA SER A 69 -12.71 -5.50 5.50
C SER A 69 -12.56 -7.01 5.27
N LYS A 70 -13.60 -7.77 5.65
CA LYS A 70 -13.59 -9.22 5.47
C LYS A 70 -13.79 -9.59 4.01
N GLU A 71 -14.48 -8.74 3.27
CA GLU A 71 -14.92 -8.93 1.89
C GLU A 71 -13.74 -8.87 0.92
N ARG A 72 -12.73 -8.05 1.21
CA ARG A 72 -11.58 -7.80 0.32
C ARG A 72 -10.27 -8.40 0.85
N PHE A 73 -10.33 -9.17 1.94
CA PHE A 73 -9.29 -10.10 2.41
C PHE A 73 -7.86 -9.54 2.54
N GLY A 74 -7.67 -8.25 2.83
CA GLY A 74 -6.32 -7.68 2.96
C GLY A 74 -5.67 -7.28 1.64
N ARG A 75 -6.45 -7.08 0.56
CA ARG A 75 -5.94 -6.48 -0.68
C ARG A 75 -5.21 -5.17 -0.40
N CYS A 76 -4.16 -4.92 -1.18
CA CYS A 76 -3.34 -3.72 -1.08
C CYS A 76 -3.42 -2.89 -2.35
N TYR A 77 -3.31 -1.58 -2.19
CA TYR A 77 -3.49 -0.59 -3.25
C TYR A 77 -2.36 0.42 -3.20
N ASP A 78 -2.03 0.94 -4.38
CA ASP A 78 -1.32 2.20 -4.50
C ASP A 78 -2.32 3.33 -4.22
N SER A 79 -2.04 4.17 -3.23
CA SER A 79 -2.99 5.15 -2.71
C SER A 79 -2.29 6.48 -2.51
N PHE A 80 -2.31 7.30 -3.55
CA PHE A 80 -1.95 8.71 -3.45
C PHE A 80 -3.15 9.57 -3.87
N HIS A 81 -3.01 10.89 -3.78
CA HIS A 81 -4.15 11.81 -3.88
C HIS A 81 -4.98 11.67 -5.17
N GLU A 82 -4.38 11.23 -6.28
CA GLU A 82 -5.08 11.12 -7.58
C GLU A 82 -5.78 9.76 -7.79
N THR A 83 -5.30 8.70 -7.14
CA THR A 83 -5.75 7.30 -7.38
C THR A 83 -6.55 6.72 -6.22
N HIS A 84 -6.41 7.27 -5.02
CA HIS A 84 -7.04 6.75 -3.81
C HIS A 84 -8.57 6.81 -3.89
N GLY A 85 -9.21 5.63 -3.92
CA GLY A 85 -10.67 5.54 -4.00
C GLY A 85 -11.26 5.96 -5.34
N LEU A 86 -10.47 5.99 -6.42
CA LEU A 86 -10.93 6.37 -7.75
C LEU A 86 -11.27 5.13 -8.58
N SER A 87 -12.55 4.92 -8.89
CA SER A 87 -12.98 3.79 -9.71
C SER A 87 -12.35 3.82 -11.11
N GLY A 88 -11.70 2.72 -11.48
CA GLY A 88 -10.97 2.57 -12.74
C GLY A 88 -9.53 3.09 -12.70
N ASP A 89 -9.09 3.64 -11.57
CA ASP A 89 -7.73 4.13 -11.33
C ASP A 89 -7.25 3.81 -9.91
N CYS A 90 -7.73 2.70 -9.35
CA CYS A 90 -7.33 2.23 -8.02
C CYS A 90 -6.94 0.74 -8.09
N PRO A 91 -5.79 0.41 -8.71
CA PRO A 91 -5.42 -0.96 -9.00
C PRO A 91 -5.13 -1.77 -7.73
N VAL A 92 -5.58 -3.02 -7.72
CA VAL A 92 -5.16 -4.01 -6.73
C VAL A 92 -3.74 -4.46 -7.07
N ILE A 93 -2.76 -4.04 -6.26
CA ILE A 93 -1.34 -4.36 -6.48
C ILE A 93 -0.90 -5.65 -5.78
N ALA A 94 -1.59 -6.04 -4.70
CA ALA A 94 -1.36 -7.31 -4.02
C ALA A 94 -2.64 -7.85 -3.36
N THR A 95 -2.72 -9.16 -3.20
CA THR A 95 -3.88 -9.85 -2.61
C THR A 95 -3.88 -9.88 -1.08
N SER A 96 -2.73 -9.64 -0.46
CA SER A 96 -2.55 -9.67 0.99
C SER A 96 -1.25 -8.94 1.39
N PHE A 97 -1.10 -8.61 2.67
CA PHE A 97 0.16 -8.09 3.23
C PHE A 97 1.38 -8.98 2.91
N THR A 98 1.23 -10.31 2.99
CA THR A 98 2.33 -11.25 2.71
C THR A 98 2.68 -11.30 1.23
N ASP A 99 1.67 -11.24 0.36
CA ASP A 99 1.86 -11.15 -1.09
C ASP A 99 2.59 -9.85 -1.45
N LEU A 100 2.16 -8.72 -0.88
CA LEU A 100 2.82 -7.43 -1.05
C LEU A 100 4.30 -7.50 -0.63
N LEU A 101 4.61 -7.98 0.58
CA LEU A 101 5.99 -8.10 1.05
C LEU A 101 6.83 -8.99 0.14
N SER A 102 6.27 -10.08 -0.35
CA SER A 102 6.97 -11.01 -1.25
C SER A 102 7.27 -10.36 -2.60
N ARG A 103 6.32 -9.62 -3.18
CA ARG A 103 6.49 -8.86 -4.43
C ARG A 103 7.53 -7.76 -4.27
N LEU A 104 7.46 -6.99 -3.18
CA LEU A 104 8.44 -5.95 -2.87
C LEU A 104 9.84 -6.53 -2.69
N TYR A 105 9.96 -7.64 -1.94
CA TYR A 105 11.25 -8.30 -1.76
C TYR A 105 11.84 -8.80 -3.09
N ASN A 106 11.01 -9.44 -3.92
CA ASN A 106 11.43 -9.92 -5.23
C ASN A 106 11.69 -8.80 -6.25
N ASN A 107 11.24 -7.57 -5.98
CA ASN A 107 11.55 -6.40 -6.79
C ASN A 107 12.92 -5.80 -6.46
N GLU A 108 13.64 -6.32 -5.45
CA GLU A 108 15.06 -6.02 -5.18
C GLU A 108 15.40 -4.52 -5.10
N GLY A 109 14.49 -3.71 -4.55
CA GLY A 109 14.69 -2.27 -4.38
C GLY A 109 14.69 -1.46 -5.67
N GLN A 110 14.22 -2.04 -6.77
CA GLN A 110 13.93 -1.29 -7.99
C GLN A 110 12.70 -0.37 -7.79
N TYR A 111 12.43 0.48 -8.78
CA TYR A 111 11.21 1.29 -8.83
C TYR A 111 9.95 0.43 -8.62
N TRP A 112 8.89 1.03 -8.05
CA TRP A 112 7.67 0.35 -7.66
C TRP A 112 7.16 -0.60 -8.76
N TYR A 113 6.99 -1.89 -8.43
CA TYR A 113 6.77 -2.92 -9.46
C TYR A 113 5.48 -2.71 -10.26
N TRP A 114 4.49 -2.02 -9.69
CA TRP A 114 3.22 -1.74 -10.36
C TRP A 114 3.26 -0.54 -11.30
N LEU A 115 4.30 0.29 -11.22
CA LEU A 115 4.53 1.40 -12.15
C LEU A 115 5.34 0.96 -13.39
N ARG A 116 5.69 -0.33 -13.48
CA ARG A 116 6.40 -0.88 -14.64
C ARG A 116 5.44 -1.01 -15.83
N PRO A 117 5.88 -0.73 -17.07
CA PRO A 117 5.00 -0.77 -18.25
C PRO A 117 4.34 -2.12 -18.52
N ASP A 118 4.94 -3.21 -18.04
CA ASP A 118 4.48 -4.58 -18.20
C ASP A 118 3.68 -5.10 -16.99
N PHE A 119 3.43 -4.26 -15.98
CA PHE A 119 2.60 -4.62 -14.86
C PHE A 119 1.14 -4.81 -15.29
N VAL A 120 0.55 -5.91 -14.84
CA VAL A 120 -0.88 -6.19 -15.00
C VAL A 120 -1.50 -6.20 -13.61
N PRO A 121 -2.42 -5.26 -13.30
CA PRO A 121 -3.09 -5.21 -12.01
C PRO A 121 -3.97 -6.44 -11.80
N LEU A 122 -4.26 -6.76 -10.54
CA LEU A 122 -5.11 -7.89 -10.15
C LEU A 122 -6.61 -7.57 -10.26
N GLY A 123 -6.96 -6.51 -11.00
CA GLY A 123 -8.25 -5.85 -11.02
C GLY A 123 -8.18 -4.45 -10.41
N ASP A 124 -9.29 -3.72 -10.50
CA ASP A 124 -9.53 -2.46 -9.81
C ASP A 124 -10.19 -2.70 -8.44
N ALA A 125 -10.02 -1.76 -7.50
CA ALA A 125 -10.66 -1.81 -6.19
C ALA A 125 -12.20 -1.89 -6.29
N TYR A 126 -12.77 -1.33 -7.35
CA TYR A 126 -14.21 -1.25 -7.59
C TYR A 126 -14.73 -2.30 -8.58
N ASP A 127 -13.87 -3.21 -9.06
CA ASP A 127 -14.31 -4.36 -9.84
C ASP A 127 -15.07 -5.35 -8.94
N MET A 128 -16.41 -5.38 -9.09
CA MET A 128 -17.31 -6.34 -8.44
C MET A 128 -17.36 -7.68 -9.16
#